data_AF-A0A838YIW3-F1
#
_entry.id   AF-A0A838YIW3-F1
#
_cell.length_a   1.000
_cell.length_b   1.000
_cell.length_c   1.000
_cell.angle_alpha   90.00
_cell.angle_beta   90.00
_cell.angle_gamma   90.00
#
_symmetry.space_group_name_H-M   'P 1'
#
loop_
_entity.id
_entity.type
_entity.pdbx_description
1 polymer ?
#
loop_
_entity_poly.entity_id
_entity_poly.type
_entity_poly.pdbx_seq_one_letter_code
_entity_poly.pdbx_strand_id
1 'polypeptide(L)'
;GMQNESILIHEFGHVIQGAGFNKEQQEELNAAFAKSRARNIWNDGRAAQRFRRVQSKEPTSLLEALKKSFPDQSVELLTKCLDGGDILVNGKPTKSSVKITTTDDVLIVFGGPKKCYATRNHAEYWAEGVQCWYDTNRTMDHDHNHIETREGLIGYDPGLAKLCEKVLGNNTWRFVSPRKRAGEGHLKDFDPNNLPEVVDLPHIREAALDYYDNYWSSFWERLKKKYSAE
;
A
#
# COMPACT_ATOMS: atom_id res chain seq x y z
N GLY A 1 -9.48 -0.83 -1.75
CA GLY A 1 -8.44 -0.29 -0.86
C GLY A 1 -8.70 -0.74 0.56
N MET A 2 -9.65 -0.11 1.25
CA MET A 2 -9.99 -0.37 2.67
C MET A 2 -10.86 -1.61 2.95
N GLN A 3 -10.88 -2.62 2.07
CA GLN A 3 -11.69 -3.82 2.34
C GLN A 3 -10.90 -4.89 3.09
N ASN A 4 -9.58 -4.95 2.90
CA ASN A 4 -8.70 -5.94 3.53
C ASN A 4 -7.90 -5.35 4.68
N GLU A 5 -7.50 -4.07 4.57
CA GLU A 5 -6.81 -3.38 5.65
C GLU A 5 -7.72 -3.15 6.85
N SER A 6 -7.17 -3.34 8.05
CA SER A 6 -7.76 -2.83 9.27
C SER A 6 -6.76 -1.91 9.96
N ILE A 7 -6.97 -0.59 9.81
CA ILE A 7 -6.24 0.42 10.58
C ILE A 7 -6.47 0.22 12.09
N LEU A 8 -7.66 -0.26 12.48
CA LEU A 8 -7.95 -0.58 13.88
C LEU A 8 -7.02 -1.66 14.43
N ILE A 9 -6.65 -2.66 13.63
CA ILE A 9 -5.68 -3.70 14.05
C ILE A 9 -4.26 -3.13 14.14
N HIS A 10 -3.89 -2.23 13.23
CA HIS A 10 -2.62 -1.51 13.27
C HIS A 10 -2.48 -0.70 14.56
N GLU A 11 -3.44 0.19 14.82
CA GLU A 11 -3.47 1.04 16.01
C GLU A 11 -3.56 0.23 17.30
N PHE A 12 -4.32 -0.89 17.29
CA PHE A 12 -4.33 -1.82 18.41
C PHE A 12 -2.95 -2.44 18.65
N GLY A 13 -2.18 -2.72 17.58
CA GLY A 13 -0.78 -3.11 17.67
C GLY A 13 0.06 -2.10 18.45
N HIS A 14 -0.08 -0.81 18.16
CA HIS A 14 0.60 0.24 18.95
C HIS A 14 0.16 0.26 20.41
N VAL A 15 -1.13 0.04 20.71
CA VAL A 15 -1.60 -0.04 22.11
C VAL A 15 -0.98 -1.23 22.82
N ILE A 16 -0.94 -2.42 22.19
CA ILE A 16 -0.29 -3.61 22.74
C ILE A 16 1.18 -3.32 23.05
N GLN A 17 1.90 -2.68 22.13
CA GLN A 17 3.30 -2.34 22.34
C GLN A 17 3.46 -1.29 23.45
N GLY A 18 2.73 -0.18 23.38
CA GLY A 18 2.93 0.98 24.25
C GLY A 18 2.48 0.74 25.68
N ALA A 19 1.34 0.08 25.87
CA ALA A 19 0.75 -0.16 27.19
C ALA A 19 0.91 -1.61 27.68
N GLY A 20 1.04 -2.58 26.77
CA GLY A 20 1.04 -3.99 27.12
C GLY A 20 2.43 -4.61 27.27
N PHE A 21 3.45 -4.13 26.56
CA PHE A 21 4.78 -4.73 26.63
C PHE A 21 5.49 -4.40 27.93
N ASN A 22 6.05 -5.43 28.56
CA ASN A 22 7.06 -5.24 29.59
C ASN A 22 8.43 -4.90 28.95
N LYS A 23 9.42 -4.59 29.80
CA LYS A 23 10.76 -4.20 29.34
C LYS A 23 11.43 -5.26 28.45
N GLU A 24 11.31 -6.54 28.81
CA GLU A 24 11.90 -7.64 28.04
C GLU A 24 11.28 -7.73 26.63
N GLN A 25 9.96 -7.59 26.52
CA GLN A 25 9.26 -7.60 25.23
C GLN A 25 9.63 -6.40 24.36
N GLN A 26 9.87 -5.23 24.95
CA GLN A 26 10.40 -4.07 24.22
C GLN A 26 11.82 -4.34 23.68
N GLU A 27 12.68 -4.98 24.47
CA GLU A 27 14.02 -5.37 24.05
C GLU A 27 13.98 -6.44 22.93
N GLU A 28 13.07 -7.41 23.03
CA GLU A 28 12.82 -8.40 21.98
C GLU A 28 12.36 -7.76 20.67
N LEU A 29 11.43 -6.81 20.73
CA LEU A 29 10.96 -6.06 19.56
C LEU A 29 12.11 -5.29 18.90
N ASN A 30 12.90 -4.56 19.70
CA ASN A 30 14.05 -3.81 19.20
C ASN A 30 15.08 -4.74 18.54
N ALA A 31 15.34 -5.90 19.15
CA ALA A 31 16.23 -6.90 18.58
C ALA A 31 15.69 -7.52 17.30
N ALA A 32 14.39 -7.83 17.23
CA ALA A 32 13.73 -8.34 16.03
C ALA A 32 13.81 -7.31 14.88
N PHE A 33 13.49 -6.05 15.16
CA PHE A 33 13.59 -4.96 14.20
C PHE A 33 15.03 -4.76 13.69
N ALA A 34 16.02 -4.80 14.58
CA ALA A 34 17.43 -4.72 14.20
C ALA A 34 17.85 -5.87 13.27
N LYS A 35 17.42 -7.10 13.55
CA LYS A 35 17.68 -8.27 12.69
C LYS A 35 16.98 -8.17 11.34
N SER A 36 15.74 -7.68 11.32
CA SER A 36 14.99 -7.40 10.09
C SER A 36 15.73 -6.40 9.20
N ARG A 37 16.21 -5.28 9.77
CA ARG A 37 17.04 -4.31 9.05
C ARG A 37 18.36 -4.92 8.55
N ALA A 38 19.03 -5.73 9.36
CA ALA A 38 20.27 -6.40 8.95
C ALA A 38 20.07 -7.39 7.79
N ARG A 39 18.89 -8.01 7.70
CA ARG A 39 18.49 -8.89 6.58
C ARG A 39 17.97 -8.13 5.36
N ASN A 40 17.81 -6.81 5.46
CA ASN A 40 17.24 -5.95 4.43
C ASN A 40 15.84 -6.41 3.95
N ILE A 41 15.06 -7.03 4.83
CA ILE A 41 13.65 -7.33 4.57
C ILE A 41 12.79 -6.07 4.82
N TRP A 42 11.55 -6.08 4.35
CA TRP A 42 10.63 -4.94 4.24
C TRP A 42 11.15 -3.80 3.34
N ASN A 43 12.21 -4.05 2.56
CA ASN A 43 12.75 -3.13 1.56
C ASN A 43 12.53 -3.67 0.14
N ASP A 44 11.41 -4.36 -0.06
CA ASP A 44 11.02 -5.11 -1.25
C ASP A 44 9.60 -4.76 -1.72
N GLY A 45 9.08 -3.60 -1.28
CA GLY A 45 7.85 -3.05 -1.83
C GLY A 45 8.03 -2.72 -3.31
N ARG A 46 6.97 -2.83 -4.10
CA ARG A 46 7.00 -2.46 -5.52
C ARG A 46 6.98 -0.94 -5.66
N ALA A 47 7.98 -0.36 -6.33
CA ALA A 47 8.00 1.05 -6.65
C ALA A 47 7.04 1.34 -7.82
N ALA A 48 5.77 1.60 -7.51
CA ALA A 48 4.75 1.87 -8.52
C ALA A 48 3.67 2.85 -8.04
N GLN A 49 3.29 3.77 -8.93
CA GLN A 49 2.25 4.78 -8.68
C GLN A 49 0.99 4.44 -9.48
N ARG A 50 -0.17 4.46 -8.81
CA ARG A 50 -1.46 4.40 -9.50
C ARG A 50 -1.79 5.77 -10.09
N PHE A 51 -2.10 5.81 -11.38
CA PHE A 51 -2.50 7.03 -12.07
C PHE A 51 -4.01 7.09 -12.22
N ARG A 52 -4.67 7.91 -11.38
CA ARG A 52 -6.14 8.00 -11.28
C ARG A 52 -6.65 9.38 -11.65
N ARG A 53 -6.23 9.92 -12.80
CA ARG A 53 -6.58 11.30 -13.22
C ARG A 53 -7.53 11.35 -14.42
N VAL A 54 -7.70 10.25 -15.15
CA VAL A 54 -8.72 10.17 -16.21
C VAL A 54 -10.07 9.87 -15.57
N GLN A 55 -11.04 10.77 -15.80
CA GLN A 55 -12.42 10.64 -15.32
C GLN A 55 -13.44 10.55 -16.47
N SER A 56 -12.97 10.68 -17.72
CA SER A 56 -13.80 10.60 -18.91
C SER A 56 -14.34 9.18 -19.10
N LYS A 57 -15.63 9.06 -19.45
CA LYS A 57 -16.22 7.81 -19.94
C LYS A 57 -15.82 7.52 -21.39
N GLU A 58 -15.49 8.56 -22.15
CA GLU A 58 -15.04 8.44 -23.54
C GLU A 58 -13.52 8.17 -23.62
N PRO A 59 -13.08 7.30 -24.55
CA PRO A 59 -11.67 6.97 -24.73
C PRO A 59 -10.78 8.20 -24.96
N THR A 60 -9.88 8.46 -24.02
CA THR A 60 -8.97 9.61 -24.02
C THR A 60 -7.51 9.15 -24.07
N SER A 61 -6.64 9.89 -24.77
CA SER A 61 -5.22 9.57 -24.84
C SER A 61 -4.59 9.55 -23.44
N LEU A 62 -3.97 8.41 -23.07
CA LEU A 62 -3.23 8.31 -21.81
C LEU A 62 -1.97 9.19 -21.85
N LEU A 63 -1.28 9.28 -22.99
CA LEU A 63 -0.09 10.12 -23.12
C LEU A 63 -0.40 11.59 -22.82
N GLU A 64 -1.51 12.13 -23.34
CA GLU A 64 -1.90 13.52 -23.07
C GLU A 64 -2.26 13.74 -21.59
N ALA A 65 -2.94 12.76 -20.97
CA ALA A 65 -3.25 12.82 -19.54
C ALA A 65 -1.97 12.81 -18.68
N LEU A 66 -0.98 11.99 -19.04
CA LEU A 66 0.31 11.93 -18.35
C LEU A 66 1.10 13.23 -18.51
N LYS A 67 1.19 13.78 -19.73
CA LYS A 67 1.84 15.07 -20.01
C LYS A 67 1.27 16.19 -19.15
N LYS A 68 -0.06 16.27 -19.07
CA LYS A 68 -0.75 17.26 -18.23
C LYS A 68 -0.43 17.09 -16.75
N SER A 69 -0.28 15.86 -16.29
CA SER A 69 -0.12 15.54 -14.87
C SER A 69 1.34 15.59 -14.40
N PHE A 70 2.30 15.42 -15.29
CA PHE A 70 3.72 15.35 -15.00
C PHE A 70 4.51 16.30 -15.92
N PRO A 71 4.30 17.63 -15.81
CA PRO A 71 4.90 18.61 -16.73
C PRO A 71 6.44 18.63 -16.69
N ASP A 72 7.05 18.16 -15.60
CA ASP A 72 8.51 18.06 -15.45
C ASP A 72 9.13 16.87 -16.18
N GLN A 73 8.31 15.97 -16.74
CA GLN A 73 8.77 14.81 -17.51
C GLN A 73 8.64 15.09 -19.01
N SER A 74 9.68 14.77 -19.78
CA SER A 74 9.63 14.98 -21.22
C SER A 74 8.60 14.07 -21.90
N VAL A 75 7.98 14.56 -22.97
CA VAL A 75 7.05 13.76 -23.79
C VAL A 75 7.74 12.50 -24.33
N GLU A 76 9.02 12.61 -24.68
CA GLU A 76 9.83 11.47 -25.12
C GLU A 76 9.94 10.40 -24.04
N LEU A 77 10.26 10.79 -22.79
CA LEU A 77 10.34 9.84 -21.68
C LEU A 77 9.00 9.15 -21.44
N LEU A 78 7.90 9.90 -21.39
CA LEU A 78 6.56 9.34 -21.19
C LEU A 78 6.18 8.35 -22.31
N THR A 79 6.55 8.67 -23.55
CA THR A 79 6.35 7.80 -24.72
C THR A 79 7.15 6.51 -24.57
N LYS A 80 8.45 6.59 -24.24
CA LYS A 80 9.30 5.44 -23.97
C LYS A 80 8.76 4.58 -22.82
N CYS A 81 8.29 5.17 -21.73
CA CYS A 81 7.70 4.44 -20.60
C CYS A 81 6.43 3.66 -20.99
N LEU A 82 5.56 4.24 -21.82
CA LEU A 82 4.38 3.54 -22.36
C LEU A 82 4.83 2.40 -23.28
N ASP A 83 5.69 2.69 -24.24
CA ASP A 83 6.07 1.75 -25.29
C ASP A 83 6.98 0.61 -24.80
N GLY A 84 7.78 0.86 -23.77
CA GLY A 84 8.67 -0.09 -23.12
C GLY A 84 8.04 -0.82 -21.91
N GLY A 85 6.75 -0.60 -21.64
CA GLY A 85 5.98 -1.40 -20.67
C GLY A 85 6.16 -1.04 -19.19
N ASP A 86 6.72 0.13 -18.88
CA ASP A 86 6.78 0.65 -17.50
C ASP A 86 5.45 1.25 -17.06
N ILE A 87 4.58 1.60 -18.00
CA ILE A 87 3.21 2.02 -17.72
C ILE A 87 2.27 0.93 -18.19
N LEU A 88 1.46 0.43 -17.25
CA LEU A 88 0.52 -0.66 -17.47
C LEU A 88 -0.90 -0.11 -17.50
N VAL A 89 -1.73 -0.68 -18.37
CA VAL A 89 -3.18 -0.49 -18.40
C VAL A 89 -3.84 -1.83 -18.11
N ASN A 90 -4.70 -1.89 -17.09
CA ASN A 90 -5.35 -3.11 -16.61
C ASN A 90 -4.35 -4.26 -16.38
N GLY A 91 -3.19 -3.92 -15.80
CA GLY A 91 -2.11 -4.86 -15.49
C GLY A 91 -1.27 -5.32 -16.69
N LYS A 92 -1.49 -4.81 -17.89
CA LYS A 92 -0.78 -5.22 -19.11
C LYS A 92 0.08 -4.08 -19.68
N PRO A 93 1.25 -4.39 -20.28
CA PRO A 93 2.01 -3.42 -21.06
C PRO A 93 1.16 -2.83 -22.18
N THR A 94 1.47 -1.58 -22.56
CA THR A 94 0.69 -0.83 -23.54
C THR A 94 1.60 -0.13 -24.55
N LYS A 95 1.04 0.82 -25.31
CA LYS A 95 1.75 1.69 -26.24
C LYS A 95 1.29 3.14 -26.09
N SER A 96 2.09 4.07 -26.59
CA SER A 96 1.84 5.52 -26.52
C SER A 96 0.54 5.97 -27.20
N SER A 97 0.01 5.16 -28.12
CA SER A 97 -1.28 5.39 -28.78
C SER A 97 -2.51 4.96 -27.97
N VAL A 98 -2.34 4.39 -26.77
CA VAL A 98 -3.46 3.85 -25.99
C VAL A 98 -4.44 4.95 -25.57
N LYS A 99 -5.72 4.59 -25.64
CA LYS A 99 -6.80 5.38 -25.06
C LYS A 99 -7.41 4.63 -23.89
N ILE A 100 -7.74 5.38 -22.84
CA ILE A 100 -8.34 4.85 -21.63
C ILE A 100 -9.56 5.65 -21.23
N THR A 101 -10.35 5.06 -20.35
CA THR A 101 -11.55 5.62 -19.74
C THR A 101 -11.42 5.59 -18.21
N THR A 102 -12.44 6.09 -17.52
CA THR A 102 -12.54 6.08 -16.06
C THR A 102 -12.55 4.67 -15.44
N THR A 103 -12.81 3.61 -16.23
CA THR A 103 -12.83 2.23 -15.73
C THR A 103 -11.49 1.52 -15.83
N ASP A 104 -10.50 2.12 -16.50
CA ASP A 104 -9.19 1.50 -16.69
C ASP A 104 -8.24 1.81 -15.54
N ASP A 105 -7.55 0.78 -15.05
CA ASP A 105 -6.50 0.92 -14.05
C ASP A 105 -5.16 1.22 -14.71
N VAL A 106 -4.56 2.36 -14.37
CA VAL A 106 -3.22 2.74 -14.85
C VAL A 106 -2.20 2.66 -13.72
N LEU A 107 -1.08 1.97 -13.99
CA LEU A 107 0.02 1.81 -13.05
C LEU A 107 1.35 2.20 -13.70
N ILE A 108 2.03 3.19 -13.14
CA ILE A 108 3.40 3.58 -13.50
C ILE A 108 4.36 2.78 -12.62
N VAL A 109 5.29 2.05 -13.23
CA VAL A 109 6.23 1.14 -12.56
C VAL A 109 7.62 1.71 -12.71
N PHE A 110 8.22 2.16 -11.61
CA PHE A 110 9.53 2.83 -11.63
C PHE A 110 10.72 1.86 -11.61
N GLY A 111 10.45 0.55 -11.49
CA GLY A 111 11.46 -0.49 -11.39
C GLY A 111 12.17 -0.52 -10.03
N GLY A 112 12.72 -1.68 -9.70
CA GLY A 112 13.40 -1.94 -8.44
C GLY A 112 12.49 -1.89 -7.21
N PRO A 113 13.03 -2.24 -6.04
CA PRO A 113 12.26 -2.21 -4.80
C PRO A 113 12.18 -0.80 -4.19
N LYS A 114 11.31 -0.66 -3.19
CA LYS A 114 11.20 0.48 -2.28
C LYS A 114 11.09 0.00 -0.82
N LYS A 115 11.31 0.94 0.10
CA LYS A 115 11.07 0.73 1.53
C LYS A 115 9.58 0.60 1.82
N CYS A 116 9.23 -0.28 2.75
CA CYS A 116 7.88 -0.41 3.28
C CYS A 116 7.71 0.37 4.59
N TYR A 117 6.46 0.60 4.97
CA TYR A 117 6.11 1.32 6.19
C TYR A 117 6.66 0.65 7.46
N ALA A 118 6.67 -0.69 7.47
CA ALA A 118 7.32 -1.51 8.51
C ALA A 118 8.82 -1.17 8.76
N THR A 119 9.51 -0.50 7.83
CA THR A 119 10.92 -0.10 8.01
C THR A 119 11.11 1.22 8.76
N ARG A 120 10.04 1.99 8.98
CA ARG A 120 10.11 3.36 9.51
C ARG A 120 10.70 3.39 10.91
N ASN A 121 10.18 2.55 11.80
CA ASN A 121 10.63 2.40 13.17
C ASN A 121 10.15 1.05 13.73
N HIS A 122 10.57 0.71 14.95
CA HIS A 122 10.20 -0.56 15.59
C HIS A 122 8.71 -0.66 15.95
N ALA A 123 8.01 0.47 16.13
CA ALA A 123 6.58 0.51 16.42
C ALA A 123 5.74 0.18 15.17
N GLU A 124 6.05 0.78 14.02
CA GLU A 124 5.41 0.41 12.74
C GLU A 124 5.71 -1.04 12.36
N TYR A 125 6.98 -1.46 12.54
CA TYR A 125 7.37 -2.84 12.32
C TYR A 125 6.50 -3.83 13.12
N TRP A 126 6.22 -3.52 14.38
CA TRP A 126 5.31 -4.31 15.21
C TRP A 126 3.87 -4.24 14.69
N ALA A 127 3.32 -3.05 14.48
CA ALA A 127 1.92 -2.86 14.09
C ALA A 127 1.58 -3.53 12.75
N GLU A 128 2.47 -3.42 11.76
CA GLU A 128 2.41 -4.12 10.48
C GLU A 128 2.46 -5.65 10.67
N GLY A 129 3.30 -6.12 11.60
CA GLY A 129 3.35 -7.52 12.03
C GLY A 129 2.02 -8.01 12.63
N VAL A 130 1.38 -7.20 13.47
CA VAL A 130 0.06 -7.50 14.05
C VAL A 130 -1.02 -7.57 12.97
N GLN A 131 -1.00 -6.64 12.00
CA GLN A 131 -1.90 -6.72 10.84
C GLN A 131 -1.68 -7.99 10.03
N CYS A 132 -0.43 -8.37 9.75
CA CYS A 132 -0.14 -9.64 9.08
C CYS A 132 -0.63 -10.83 9.93
N TRP A 133 -0.40 -10.83 11.24
CA TRP A 133 -0.79 -11.91 12.14
C TRP A 133 -2.30 -12.20 12.16
N TYR A 134 -3.12 -11.20 11.84
CA TYR A 134 -4.58 -11.32 11.75
C TYR A 134 -5.14 -11.24 10.33
N ASP A 135 -4.27 -11.35 9.31
CA ASP A 135 -4.60 -11.34 7.89
C ASP A 135 -5.31 -10.05 7.43
N THR A 136 -4.83 -8.90 7.93
CA THR A 136 -5.38 -7.58 7.61
C THR A 136 -4.35 -6.58 7.11
N ASN A 137 -3.13 -7.01 6.77
CA ASN A 137 -2.20 -6.06 6.16
C ASN A 137 -2.57 -5.83 4.69
N ARG A 138 -2.17 -4.69 4.13
CA ARG A 138 -2.29 -4.44 2.70
C ARG A 138 -1.11 -5.00 1.95
N THR A 139 -1.33 -5.13 0.65
CA THR A 139 -0.31 -5.62 -0.27
C THR A 139 -0.12 -4.65 -1.45
N MET A 140 1.13 -4.55 -1.90
CA MET A 140 1.53 -3.98 -3.19
C MET A 140 1.02 -2.56 -3.48
N ASP A 141 1.14 -1.66 -2.49
CA ASP A 141 0.94 -0.21 -2.66
C ASP A 141 2.17 0.60 -2.20
N HIS A 142 1.99 1.92 -2.04
CA HIS A 142 3.09 2.84 -1.70
C HIS A 142 3.75 2.55 -0.35
N ASP A 143 3.08 1.85 0.57
CA ASP A 143 3.56 1.56 1.91
C ASP A 143 3.93 0.09 2.09
N HIS A 144 3.26 -0.82 1.38
CA HIS A 144 3.35 -2.25 1.67
C HIS A 144 4.17 -3.03 0.62
N ASN A 145 4.59 -4.25 0.98
CA ASN A 145 5.14 -5.26 0.07
C ASN A 145 4.08 -6.33 -0.21
N HIS A 146 4.49 -7.57 -0.46
CA HIS A 146 3.61 -8.69 -0.80
C HIS A 146 3.09 -9.47 0.43
N ILE A 147 3.55 -9.14 1.65
CA ILE A 147 3.25 -9.89 2.87
C ILE A 147 1.98 -9.34 3.53
N GLU A 148 0.91 -10.13 3.51
CA GLU A 148 -0.38 -9.72 4.07
C GLU A 148 -1.01 -10.68 5.10
N THR A 149 -0.47 -11.90 5.22
CA THR A 149 -1.04 -12.96 6.07
C THR A 149 -0.07 -13.44 7.14
N ARG A 150 -0.59 -14.14 8.15
CA ARG A 150 0.20 -14.79 9.21
C ARG A 150 1.17 -15.78 8.62
N GLU A 151 0.70 -16.61 7.69
CA GLU A 151 1.52 -17.60 7.01
C GLU A 151 2.65 -16.93 6.22
N GLY A 152 2.33 -15.86 5.49
CA GLY A 152 3.33 -15.05 4.80
C GLY A 152 4.37 -14.48 5.77
N LEU A 153 3.93 -13.93 6.91
CA LEU A 153 4.82 -13.39 7.93
C LEU A 153 5.74 -14.46 8.52
N ILE A 154 5.24 -15.65 8.83
CA ILE A 154 6.04 -16.77 9.36
C ILE A 154 7.16 -17.14 8.40
N GLY A 155 6.87 -17.23 7.10
CA GLY A 155 7.88 -17.55 6.09
C GLY A 155 8.87 -16.41 5.82
N TYR A 156 8.39 -15.17 5.86
CA TYR A 156 9.15 -13.98 5.48
C TYR A 156 10.01 -13.42 6.62
N ASP A 157 9.39 -13.16 7.77
CA ASP A 157 9.99 -12.59 8.96
C ASP A 157 9.71 -13.45 10.21
N PRO A 158 10.37 -14.62 10.31
CA PRO A 158 10.16 -15.54 11.44
C PRO A 158 10.51 -14.92 12.80
N GLY A 159 11.35 -13.88 12.83
CA GLY A 159 11.68 -13.16 14.07
C GLY A 159 10.50 -12.36 14.59
N LEU A 160 9.83 -11.60 13.71
CA LEU A 160 8.60 -10.89 14.04
C LEU A 160 7.46 -11.86 14.35
N ALA A 161 7.29 -12.89 13.53
CA ALA A 161 6.27 -13.91 13.72
C ALA A 161 6.34 -14.58 15.09
N LYS A 162 7.55 -14.92 15.56
CA LYS A 162 7.75 -15.50 16.90
C LYS A 162 7.34 -14.55 18.02
N LEU A 163 7.59 -13.25 17.88
CA LEU A 163 7.15 -12.26 18.86
C LEU A 163 5.63 -12.11 18.84
N CYS A 164 5.01 -12.07 17.65
CA CYS A 164 3.55 -12.08 17.51
C CYS A 164 2.94 -13.32 18.18
N GLU A 165 3.48 -14.52 17.94
CA GLU A 165 3.01 -15.75 18.58
C GLU A 165 3.14 -15.69 20.11
N LYS A 166 4.27 -15.20 20.64
CA LYS A 166 4.51 -15.07 22.09
C LYS A 166 3.47 -14.15 22.76
N VAL A 167 3.13 -13.04 22.11
CA VAL A 167 2.25 -12.01 22.68
C VAL A 167 0.77 -12.28 22.43
N LEU A 168 0.43 -12.69 21.22
CA LEU A 168 -0.95 -12.79 20.72
C LEU A 168 -1.48 -14.23 20.75
N GLY A 169 -0.59 -15.20 20.92
CA GLY A 169 -0.89 -16.62 20.75
C GLY A 169 -1.06 -17.01 19.28
N ASN A 170 -1.19 -18.33 19.07
CA ASN A 170 -1.34 -18.92 17.73
C ASN A 170 -2.66 -19.70 17.60
N ASN A 171 -3.76 -19.07 18.01
CA ASN A 171 -5.09 -19.61 17.78
C ASN A 171 -5.56 -19.35 16.33
N THR A 172 -6.66 -19.97 15.94
CA THR A 172 -7.22 -19.85 14.58
C THR A 172 -8.00 -18.56 14.33
N TRP A 173 -8.13 -17.67 15.32
CA TRP A 173 -8.88 -16.44 15.17
C TRP A 173 -8.23 -15.52 14.14
N ARG A 174 -9.08 -14.85 13.34
CA ARG A 174 -8.73 -13.84 12.36
C ARG A 174 -9.70 -12.68 12.45
N PHE A 175 -9.25 -11.51 12.03
CA PHE A 175 -10.13 -10.35 11.97
C PHE A 175 -11.24 -10.58 10.94
N VAL A 176 -12.48 -10.38 11.37
CA VAL A 176 -13.63 -10.33 10.47
C VAL A 176 -14.05 -8.88 10.34
N SER A 177 -13.98 -8.35 9.12
CA SER A 177 -14.45 -7.00 8.82
C SER A 177 -15.88 -6.81 9.35
N PRO A 178 -16.21 -5.67 9.99
CA PRO A 178 -17.57 -5.37 10.44
C PRO A 178 -18.62 -5.55 9.34
N ARG A 179 -18.25 -5.34 8.07
CA ARG A 179 -19.10 -5.54 6.89
C ARG A 179 -19.52 -7.00 6.65
N LYS A 180 -18.83 -7.96 7.27
CA LYS A 180 -19.05 -9.40 7.14
C LYS A 180 -19.41 -10.05 8.48
N ARG A 181 -19.59 -9.27 9.55
CA ARG A 181 -19.86 -9.81 10.89
C ARG A 181 -21.27 -10.41 10.90
N ALA A 182 -21.40 -11.60 11.48
CA ALA A 182 -22.69 -12.27 11.62
C ALA A 182 -23.57 -11.60 12.69
N GLY A 183 -24.87 -11.50 12.41
CA GLY A 183 -25.90 -11.09 13.35
C GLY A 183 -26.19 -9.60 13.36
N GLU A 184 -27.47 -9.25 13.20
CA GLU A 184 -27.97 -7.87 13.21
C GLU A 184 -28.62 -7.51 14.55
N GLY A 185 -28.61 -8.41 15.54
CA GLY A 185 -29.28 -8.17 16.84
C GLY A 185 -28.74 -6.94 17.60
N HIS A 186 -27.45 -6.61 17.43
CA HIS A 186 -26.83 -5.40 17.98
C HIS A 186 -27.19 -4.12 17.20
N LEU A 187 -27.84 -4.26 16.04
CA LEU A 187 -28.31 -3.19 15.14
C LEU A 187 -29.83 -3.03 15.16
N LYS A 188 -30.55 -3.67 16.09
CA LYS A 188 -32.02 -3.71 16.11
C LYS A 188 -32.72 -2.33 16.04
N ASP A 189 -32.05 -1.28 16.52
CA ASP A 189 -32.56 0.10 16.54
C ASP A 189 -31.74 1.03 15.64
N PHE A 190 -30.87 0.48 14.78
CA PHE A 190 -29.99 1.21 13.87
C PHE A 190 -30.56 1.15 12.45
N ASP A 191 -30.99 2.30 11.92
CA ASP A 191 -31.41 2.42 10.51
C ASP A 191 -30.22 2.86 9.63
N PRO A 192 -29.66 1.96 8.81
CA PRO A 192 -28.53 2.31 7.94
C PRO A 192 -28.90 3.29 6.83
N ASN A 193 -30.19 3.49 6.51
CA ASN A 193 -30.63 4.45 5.50
C ASN A 193 -30.68 5.89 6.04
N ASN A 194 -30.55 6.08 7.35
CA ASN A 194 -30.56 7.38 8.00
C ASN A 194 -29.16 7.79 8.50
N LEU A 195 -28.12 7.38 7.76
CA LEU A 195 -26.73 7.71 8.09
C LEU A 195 -26.28 8.99 7.37
N PRO A 196 -25.42 9.79 8.00
CA PRO A 196 -24.74 10.86 7.29
C PRO A 196 -23.90 10.26 6.15
N GLU A 197 -24.06 10.79 4.95
CA GLU A 197 -23.22 10.43 3.82
C GLU A 197 -21.90 11.18 3.88
N VAL A 198 -20.79 10.44 3.74
CA VAL A 198 -19.48 11.05 3.54
C VAL A 198 -19.44 11.62 2.12
N VAL A 199 -19.13 12.91 1.99
CA VAL A 199 -18.94 13.57 0.71
C VAL A 199 -17.45 13.68 0.40
N ASP A 200 -17.01 13.05 -0.68
CA ASP A 200 -15.64 13.18 -1.19
C ASP A 200 -15.48 14.53 -1.92
N LEU A 201 -15.12 15.56 -1.16
CA LEU A 201 -14.90 16.89 -1.72
C LEU A 201 -13.70 16.90 -2.69
N PRO A 202 -13.76 17.64 -3.81
CA PRO A 202 -12.70 17.62 -4.84
C PRO A 202 -11.29 17.86 -4.30
N HIS A 203 -11.13 18.78 -3.35
CA HIS A 203 -9.83 19.13 -2.78
C HIS A 203 -9.16 17.99 -1.98
N ILE A 204 -9.95 17.05 -1.42
CA ILE A 204 -9.40 15.86 -0.74
C ILE A 204 -8.68 14.98 -1.75
N ARG A 205 -9.28 14.81 -2.93
CA ARG A 205 -8.68 14.05 -4.04
C ARG A 205 -7.43 14.74 -4.55
N GLU A 206 -7.47 16.06 -4.75
CA GLU A 206 -6.33 16.85 -5.21
C GLU A 206 -5.15 16.73 -4.23
N ALA A 207 -5.38 16.94 -2.94
CA ALA A 207 -4.35 16.79 -1.91
C ALA A 207 -3.74 15.38 -1.88
N ALA A 208 -4.55 14.33 -2.05
CA ALA A 208 -4.04 12.96 -2.14
C ALA A 208 -3.17 12.76 -3.39
N LEU A 209 -3.57 13.29 -4.54
CA LEU A 209 -2.80 13.22 -5.78
C LEU A 209 -1.46 13.96 -5.65
N ASP A 210 -1.45 15.14 -5.04
CA ASP A 210 -0.25 15.94 -4.79
C ASP A 210 0.73 15.22 -3.86
N TYR A 211 0.22 14.60 -2.79
CA TYR A 211 1.03 13.77 -1.90
C TYR A 211 1.75 12.66 -2.66
N TYR A 212 1.04 11.91 -3.51
CA TYR A 212 1.64 10.81 -4.25
C TYR A 212 2.64 11.30 -5.30
N ASP A 213 2.35 12.39 -6.01
CA ASP A 213 3.31 12.95 -6.99
C ASP A 213 4.60 13.37 -6.29
N ASN A 214 4.50 14.03 -5.14
CA ASN A 214 5.66 14.41 -4.34
C ASN A 214 6.44 13.18 -3.86
N TYR A 215 5.77 12.16 -3.34
CA TYR A 215 6.40 10.92 -2.89
C TYR A 215 7.15 10.20 -4.03
N TRP A 216 6.53 10.09 -5.21
CA TRP A 216 7.08 9.35 -6.35
C TRP A 216 8.01 10.19 -7.23
N SER A 217 8.10 11.51 -7.04
CA SER A 217 8.88 12.44 -7.86
C SER A 217 10.30 11.95 -8.16
N SER A 218 11.06 11.57 -7.12
CA SER A 218 12.44 11.08 -7.24
C SER A 218 12.58 9.73 -7.95
N PHE A 219 11.50 8.94 -8.03
CA PHE A 219 11.53 7.63 -8.69
C PHE A 219 11.52 7.75 -10.21
N TRP A 220 11.10 8.88 -10.77
CA TRP A 220 11.20 9.16 -12.21
C TRP A 220 12.66 9.13 -12.71
N GLU A 221 13.63 9.44 -11.86
CA GLU A 221 15.05 9.33 -12.20
C GLU A 221 15.47 7.90 -12.57
N ARG A 222 14.79 6.87 -12.03
CA ARG A 222 15.02 5.47 -12.42
C ARG A 222 14.66 5.22 -13.88
N LEU A 223 13.52 5.78 -14.32
CA LEU A 223 13.04 5.66 -15.70
C LEU A 223 13.88 6.52 -16.64
N LYS A 224 14.27 7.74 -16.24
CA LYS A 224 15.21 8.57 -17.00
C LYS A 224 16.51 7.83 -17.24
N LYS A 225 17.11 7.27 -16.20
CA LYS A 225 18.35 6.49 -16.30
C LYS A 225 18.20 5.25 -17.20
N LYS A 226 17.06 4.55 -17.11
CA LYS A 226 16.75 3.39 -17.97
C LYS A 226 16.79 3.78 -19.44
N TYR A 227 16.13 4.88 -19.81
CA TYR A 227 15.94 5.32 -21.19
C TYR A 227 16.97 6.33 -21.73
N SER A 228 17.90 6.78 -20.90
CA SER A 228 19.07 7.57 -21.32
C SER A 228 20.27 6.69 -21.73
N ALA A 229 20.23 5.41 -21.39
CA ALA A 229 21.27 4.42 -21.72
C ALA A 229 20.97 3.65 -23.03
N GLU A 230 19.86 3.98 -23.69
CA GLU A 230 19.40 3.47 -24.99
C GLU A 230 19.60 4.54 -26.08
#